data_AF-A0A0Q4PB73-F1
#
_entry.id   AF-A0A0Q4PB73-F1
#
_cell.length_a   1.000
_cell.length_b   1.000
_cell.length_c   1.000
_cell.angle_alpha   90.00
_cell.angle_beta   90.00
_cell.angle_gamma   90.00
#
_symmetry.space_group_name_H-M   'P 1'
#
loop_
_entity.id
_entity.type
_entity.pdbx_description
1 polymer ?
#
loop_
_entity_poly.entity_id
_entity_poly.type
_entity_poly.pdbx_seq_one_letter_code
_entity_poly.pdbx_strand_id
1 'polypeptide(L)'
;MHTAFFGDRERDFALTSPVIHELQRTTGKGIGAIIDSLRRLSYAEITETIRLGLVGAGTKPEEAAALVTTYVPARPLAEANILAIDILTDLWIGPEAETANAGAA
;
A
#
# COMPACT_ATOMS: atom_id res chain seq x y z
N MET A 1 -4.04 -6.60 -5.99
CA MET A 1 -4.89 -6.33 -4.81
C MET A 1 -4.19 -7.00 -3.66
N HIS A 2 -3.92 -6.27 -2.60
CA HIS A 2 -3.19 -6.74 -1.44
C HIS A 2 -4.13 -6.79 -0.24
N THR A 3 -4.01 -7.81 0.62
CA THR A 3 -4.80 -7.92 1.86
C THR A 3 -3.85 -8.03 3.04
N ALA A 4 -4.00 -7.17 4.04
CA ALA A 4 -3.18 -7.21 5.24
C ALA A 4 -3.86 -6.55 6.45
N PHE A 5 -3.44 -6.93 7.66
CA PHE A 5 -3.86 -6.29 8.89
C PHE A 5 -3.35 -4.85 8.96
N PHE A 6 -4.25 -3.88 9.06
CA PHE A 6 -3.89 -2.49 9.26
C PHE A 6 -4.86 -1.77 10.19
N GLY A 7 -4.30 -1.25 11.28
CA GLY A 7 -5.04 -0.60 12.35
C GLY A 7 -5.76 -1.61 13.23
N ASP A 8 -7.00 -1.89 12.89
CA ASP A 8 -7.98 -2.63 13.70
C ASP A 8 -8.46 -3.93 13.05
N ARG A 9 -8.23 -4.13 11.74
CA ARG A 9 -8.71 -5.29 10.99
C ARG A 9 -7.87 -5.57 9.75
N GLU A 10 -8.15 -6.70 9.12
CA GLU A 10 -7.76 -6.97 7.74
C GLU A 10 -8.40 -5.95 6.80
N ARG A 11 -7.60 -5.44 5.86
CA ARG A 11 -8.00 -4.44 4.89
C ARG A 11 -7.45 -4.80 3.52
N ASP A 12 -8.27 -4.50 2.52
CA ASP A 12 -7.88 -4.59 1.13
C ASP A 12 -7.20 -3.29 0.70
N PHE A 13 -6.21 -3.43 -0.17
CA PHE A 13 -5.49 -2.34 -0.80
C PHE A 13 -5.44 -2.57 -2.32
N ALA A 14 -5.78 -1.55 -3.08
CA ALA A 14 -5.71 -1.60 -4.53
C ALA A 14 -5.27 -0.24 -5.10
N LEU A 15 -4.22 -0.25 -5.91
CA LEU A 15 -3.79 0.90 -6.69
C LEU A 15 -4.44 0.84 -8.08
N THR A 16 -5.70 1.25 -8.18
CA THR A 16 -6.42 1.35 -9.47
C THR A 16 -5.86 2.49 -10.32
N SER A 17 -6.13 2.50 -11.64
CA SER A 17 -5.61 3.55 -12.52
C SER A 17 -5.88 4.99 -12.02
N PRO A 18 -7.11 5.37 -11.59
CA PRO A 18 -7.36 6.71 -11.04
C PRO A 18 -6.53 7.02 -9.78
N VAL A 19 -6.35 6.01 -8.94
CA VAL A 19 -5.61 6.12 -7.67
C VAL A 19 -4.10 6.22 -7.91
N ILE A 20 -3.56 5.56 -8.93
CA ILE A 20 -2.17 5.71 -9.37
C ILE A 20 -1.91 7.14 -9.84
N HIS A 21 -2.83 7.73 -10.61
CA HIS A 21 -2.69 9.14 -11.03
C HIS A 21 -2.63 10.08 -9.83
N GLU A 22 -3.47 9.85 -8.83
CA GLU A 22 -3.47 10.62 -7.59
C GLU A 22 -2.17 10.41 -6.78
N LEU A 23 -1.66 9.19 -6.69
CA LEU A 23 -0.39 8.88 -6.01
C LEU A 23 0.78 9.64 -6.64
N GLN A 24 0.85 9.67 -7.97
CA GLN A 24 1.88 10.42 -8.68
C GLN A 24 1.75 11.93 -8.44
N ARG A 25 0.52 12.44 -8.34
CA ARG A 25 0.24 13.85 -8.06
C ARG A 25 0.66 14.23 -6.64
N THR A 26 0.36 13.41 -5.64
CA THR A 26 0.65 13.72 -4.23
C THR A 26 2.11 13.52 -3.87
N THR A 27 2.80 12.58 -4.51
CA THR A 27 4.23 12.31 -4.27
C THR A 27 5.16 13.11 -5.19
N GLY A 28 4.66 13.63 -6.31
CA GLY A 28 5.46 14.32 -7.33
C GLY A 28 6.36 13.40 -8.14
N LYS A 29 6.15 12.08 -8.07
CA LYS A 29 6.95 11.06 -8.77
C LYS A 29 6.08 10.21 -9.68
N GLY A 30 6.58 9.86 -10.86
CA GLY A 30 5.95 8.87 -11.72
C GLY A 30 5.99 7.47 -11.10
N ILE A 31 5.06 6.59 -11.45
CA ILE A 31 4.92 5.28 -10.83
C ILE A 31 6.20 4.43 -10.93
N GLY A 32 6.89 4.45 -12.08
CA GLY A 32 8.16 3.75 -12.24
C GLY A 32 9.24 4.25 -11.28
N ALA A 33 9.31 5.56 -11.02
CA ALA A 33 10.27 6.12 -10.08
C ALA A 33 9.98 5.73 -8.62
N ILE A 34 8.70 5.55 -8.28
CA ILE A 34 8.27 5.04 -6.95
C ILE A 34 8.71 3.57 -6.81
N ILE A 35 8.51 2.75 -7.85
CA ILE A 35 8.92 1.34 -7.86
C ILE A 35 10.45 1.19 -7.78
N ASP A 36 11.21 2.03 -8.50
CA ASP A 36 12.67 2.03 -8.38
C ASP A 36 13.15 2.45 -6.97
N SER A 37 12.30 3.20 -6.25
CA SER A 37 12.59 3.71 -4.90
C SER A 37 12.22 2.74 -3.78
N LEU A 38 11.76 1.51 -4.04
CA LEU A 38 11.26 0.57 -3.01
C LEU A 38 12.24 0.35 -1.83
N ARG A 39 13.55 0.45 -2.06
CA ARG A 39 14.55 0.32 -0.98
C ARG A 39 14.67 1.54 -0.06
N ARG A 40 14.15 2.70 -0.48
CA ARG A 40 14.30 4.01 0.17
C ARG A 40 13.09 4.90 -0.08
N LEU A 41 11.90 4.41 0.25
CA LEU A 41 10.69 5.22 0.18
C LEU A 41 10.78 6.39 1.17
N SER A 42 10.34 7.55 0.73
CA SER A 42 10.08 8.69 1.61
C SER A 42 8.86 8.41 2.49
N TYR A 43 8.75 9.13 3.60
CA TYR A 43 7.57 9.05 4.45
C TYR A 43 6.27 9.31 3.69
N ALA A 44 6.27 10.30 2.78
CA ALA A 44 5.11 10.61 1.94
C ALA A 44 4.77 9.45 0.99
N GLU A 45 5.75 8.81 0.37
CA GLU A 45 5.50 7.63 -0.47
C GLU A 45 4.90 6.47 0.34
N ILE A 46 5.38 6.23 1.56
CA ILE A 46 4.83 5.20 2.46
C ILE A 46 3.37 5.53 2.80
N THR A 47 3.11 6.73 3.34
CA THR A 47 1.77 7.09 3.82
C THR A 47 0.76 7.21 2.69
N GLU A 48 1.15 7.80 1.56
CA GLU A 48 0.25 7.98 0.42
C GLU A 48 -0.03 6.66 -0.29
N THR A 49 0.93 5.75 -0.40
CA THR A 49 0.70 4.41 -0.96
C THR A 49 -0.36 3.66 -0.16
N ILE A 50 -0.24 3.64 1.18
CA ILE A 50 -1.20 2.96 2.05
C ILE A 50 -2.58 3.65 1.97
N ARG A 51 -2.61 4.98 2.10
CA ARG A 51 -3.85 5.77 2.07
C ARG A 51 -4.61 5.57 0.76
N LEU A 52 -3.91 5.68 -0.36
CA LEU A 52 -4.51 5.56 -1.69
C LEU A 52 -4.83 4.09 -2.03
N GLY A 53 -4.03 3.14 -1.55
CA GLY A 53 -4.37 1.72 -1.62
C GLY A 53 -5.72 1.40 -0.96
N LEU A 54 -5.96 1.91 0.26
CA LEU A 54 -7.26 1.79 0.94
C LEU A 54 -8.40 2.38 0.12
N VAL A 55 -8.19 3.57 -0.47
CA VAL A 55 -9.20 4.26 -1.29
C VAL A 55 -9.53 3.45 -2.54
N GLY A 56 -8.53 2.93 -3.24
CA GLY A 56 -8.76 2.14 -4.44
C GLY A 56 -9.42 0.79 -4.17
N ALA A 57 -9.37 0.29 -2.93
CA ALA A 57 -10.13 -0.86 -2.47
C ALA A 57 -11.53 -0.52 -1.93
N GLY A 58 -11.94 0.75 -1.96
CA GLY A 58 -13.30 1.20 -1.59
C GLY A 58 -13.44 1.81 -0.20
N THR A 59 -12.34 1.96 0.56
CA THR A 59 -12.38 2.74 1.82
C THR A 59 -12.62 4.22 1.48
N LYS A 60 -13.48 4.90 2.26
CA LYS A 60 -13.74 6.33 2.02
C LYS A 60 -12.46 7.16 2.20
N PRO A 61 -12.19 8.19 1.37
CA PRO A 61 -10.96 8.98 1.46
C PRO A 61 -10.67 9.57 2.84
N GLU A 62 -11.71 10.07 3.54
CA GLU A 62 -11.59 10.62 4.89
C GLU A 62 -11.24 9.54 5.92
N GLU A 63 -11.84 8.34 5.81
CA GLU A 63 -11.52 7.20 6.66
C GLU A 63 -10.08 6.73 6.42
N ALA A 64 -9.67 6.58 5.15
CA ALA A 64 -8.31 6.18 4.81
C ALA A 64 -7.27 7.17 5.35
N ALA A 65 -7.54 8.48 5.26
CA ALA A 65 -6.68 9.51 5.84
C ALA A 65 -6.60 9.38 7.37
N ALA A 66 -7.73 9.23 8.05
CA ALA A 66 -7.78 9.06 9.50
C ALA A 66 -6.98 7.83 9.94
N LEU A 67 -7.18 6.68 9.28
CA LEU A 67 -6.45 5.44 9.59
C LEU A 67 -4.93 5.61 9.47
N VAL A 68 -4.47 6.20 8.37
CA VAL A 68 -3.04 6.42 8.14
C VAL A 68 -2.46 7.40 9.17
N THR A 69 -3.14 8.52 9.43
CA THR A 69 -2.70 9.50 10.43
C THR A 69 -2.69 8.92 11.85
N THR A 70 -3.60 8.01 12.18
CA THR A 70 -3.66 7.38 13.51
C THR A 70 -2.64 6.26 13.67
N TYR A 71 -2.57 5.32 12.73
CA TYR A 71 -1.85 4.06 12.95
C TYR A 71 -0.40 4.06 12.50
N VAL A 72 -0.03 4.82 11.46
CA VAL A 72 1.37 4.86 11.00
C VAL A 72 2.33 5.43 12.06
N PRO A 73 2.06 6.58 12.72
CA PRO A 73 2.98 7.12 13.72
C PRO A 73 2.92 6.39 15.06
N ALA A 74 1.89 5.60 15.32
CA ALA A 74 1.71 4.87 16.58
C ALA A 74 2.55 3.57 16.66
N ARG A 75 3.18 3.17 15.55
CA ARG A 75 3.93 1.91 15.42
C ARG A 75 5.31 2.18 14.80
N PRO A 76 6.27 1.23 14.89
CA PRO A 76 7.54 1.35 14.19
C PRO A 76 7.34 1.57 12.69
N LEU A 77 8.00 2.59 12.12
CA LEU A 77 7.86 2.97 10.70
C LEU A 77 8.18 1.81 9.73
N ALA A 78 9.02 0.87 10.15
CA ALA A 78 9.36 -0.31 9.37
C ALA A 78 8.12 -1.14 8.97
N GLU A 79 7.10 -1.23 9.83
CA GLU A 79 5.88 -1.98 9.53
C GLU A 79 5.09 -1.34 8.39
N ALA A 80 4.89 -0.01 8.44
CA ALA A 80 4.24 0.73 7.35
C ALA A 80 5.08 0.70 6.06
N ASN A 81 6.40 0.75 6.17
CA ASN A 81 7.29 0.65 5.02
C ASN A 81 7.17 -0.71 4.32
N ILE A 82 7.11 -1.81 5.08
CA ILE A 82 6.90 -3.16 4.52
C ILE A 82 5.55 -3.24 3.82
N LEU A 83 4.47 -2.80 4.47
CA LEU A 83 3.13 -2.80 3.86
C LEU A 83 3.09 -1.98 2.55
N ALA A 84 3.72 -0.81 2.51
CA ALA A 84 3.79 -0.01 1.30
C ALA A 84 4.56 -0.72 0.17
N ILE A 85 5.66 -1.41 0.50
CA ILE A 85 6.42 -2.21 -0.45
C ILE A 85 5.57 -3.34 -1.02
N ASP A 86 4.82 -4.05 -0.17
CA ASP A 86 3.99 -5.18 -0.60
C ASP A 86 2.86 -4.72 -1.54
N ILE A 87 2.17 -3.62 -1.20
CA ILE A 87 1.13 -3.01 -2.05
C ILE A 87 1.69 -2.61 -3.43
N LEU A 88 2.88 -1.98 -3.46
CA LEU A 88 3.54 -1.57 -4.71
C LEU A 88 4.05 -2.75 -5.52
N THR A 89 4.51 -3.81 -4.85
CA THR A 89 4.96 -5.05 -5.49
C THR A 89 3.79 -5.75 -6.17
N ASP A 90 2.65 -5.88 -5.48
CA ASP A 90 1.43 -6.47 -6.05
C ASP A 90 0.89 -5.66 -7.24
N LEU A 91 1.06 -4.34 -7.23
CA LEU A 91 0.75 -3.51 -8.40
C LEU A 91 1.67 -3.83 -9.58
N TRP A 92 2.98 -3.95 -9.32
CA TRP A 92 3.99 -4.03 -10.38
C TRP A 92 4.14 -5.43 -11.00
N ILE A 93 4.13 -6.45 -10.16
CA ILE A 93 4.36 -7.85 -10.54
C ILE A 93 3.02 -8.57 -10.75
N GLY A 94 1.95 -8.08 -10.11
CA GLY A 94 0.72 -8.83 -9.88
C GLY A 94 0.73 -9.50 -8.50
N PRO A 95 -0.43 -9.93 -8.01
CA PRO A 95 -0.51 -10.61 -6.72
C PRO A 95 0.34 -11.88 -6.77
N GLU A 96 1.09 -12.14 -5.70
CA GLU A 96 1.72 -13.45 -5.55
C GLU A 96 0.61 -14.50 -5.60
N ALA A 97 0.65 -15.36 -6.62
CA ALA A 97 -0.25 -16.50 -6.67
C ALA A 97 0.03 -17.29 -5.39
N GLU A 98 -0.96 -17.37 -4.51
CA GLU A 98 -0.92 -18.17 -3.29
C GLU A 98 -0.30 -19.52 -3.66
N THR A 99 0.96 -19.72 -3.26
CA THR A 99 1.65 -20.97 -3.56
C THR A 99 0.82 -22.01 -2.86
N ALA A 100 0.13 -22.83 -3.65
CA ALA A 100 -0.65 -23.96 -3.20
C ALA A 100 0.27 -24.96 -2.48
N ASN A 101 0.62 -24.68 -1.23
CA ASN A 101 1.07 -25.67 -0.28
C ASN A 101 -0.16 -26.25 0.42
N ALA A 102 -1.03 -26.85 -0.39
CA ALA A 102 -1.79 -28.00 0.05
C ALA A 102 -0.80 -29.18 0.07
N GLY A 103 -0.40 -29.57 1.28
CA GLY A 103 0.42 -30.74 1.64
C GLY A 103 0.98 -31.59 0.50
N ALA A 104 2.29 -31.49 0.28
CA ALA A 104 3.05 -32.65 -0.16
C ALA A 104 3.09 -33.64 1.01
N ALA A 105 2.30 -34.70 0.85
CA ALA A 105 2.25 -35.89 1.70
C ALA A 105 3.58 -36.67 1.71
#